data_AF-A0A6G3XLP0-F1
#
_entry.id   AF-A0A6G3XLP0-F1
#
_cell.length_a   1.000
_cell.length_b   1.000
_cell.length_c   1.000
_cell.angle_alpha   90.00
_cell.angle_beta   90.00
_cell.angle_gamma   90.00
#
_symmetry.space_group_name_H-M   'P 1'
#
loop_
_entity.id
_entity.type
_entity.pdbx_description
1 polymer ?
#
loop_
_entity_poly.entity_id
_entity_poly.type
_entity_poly.pdbx_seq_one_letter_code
_entity_poly.pdbx_strand_id
1 'polypeptide(L)' 'ETASANSFNALMRSIGTSFAAAVIGVVLARMTTDFGGFPLPSQDGFRVAMLIGCGVGLAAAVVAALIPVRPATAPLRPA' A
#
# COMPACT_ATOMS: atom_id res chain seq x y z
N GLU A 1 25.11 6.95 8.95
CA GLU A 1 24.53 7.56 7.72
C GLU A 1 23.21 6.90 7.26
N THR A 2 22.74 5.85 7.94
CA THR A 2 21.53 5.07 7.61
C THR A 2 20.28 5.45 8.44
N ALA A 3 20.43 6.26 9.50
CA ALA A 3 19.33 6.61 10.40
C ALA A 3 18.22 7.43 9.72
N SER A 4 18.59 8.35 8.82
CA SER A 4 17.65 9.17 8.04
C SER A 4 16.90 8.35 6.98
N ALA A 5 17.55 7.35 6.36
CA ALA A 5 16.91 6.47 5.40
C ALA A 5 15.85 5.56 6.06
N ASN A 6 16.11 5.11 7.30
CA ASN A 6 15.17 4.25 8.03
C ASN A 6 13.91 5.01 8.48
N SER A 7 14.07 6.23 9.04
CA SER A 7 12.91 7.06 9.42
C SER A 7 12.11 7.49 8.20
N PHE A 8 12.77 7.77 7.07
CA PHE A 8 12.10 8.07 5.81
C PHE A 8 11.29 6.88 5.28
N ASN A 9 11.85 5.66 5.30
CA ASN A 9 11.13 4.46 4.92
C ASN A 9 9.90 4.22 5.81
N ALA A 10 10.06 4.39 7.12
CA ALA A 10 8.97 4.27 8.08
C ALA A 10 7.87 5.33 7.83
N LEU A 11 8.25 6.59 7.54
CA LEU A 11 7.33 7.68 7.22
C LEU A 11 6.52 7.36 5.96
N MET A 12 7.20 7.01 4.86
CA MET A 12 6.57 6.65 3.60
C MET A 12 5.60 5.48 3.76
N ARG A 13 5.99 4.46 4.53
CA ARG A 13 5.13 3.31 4.81
C ARG A 13 3.88 3.72 5.58
N SER A 14 4.05 4.53 6.64
CA SER A 14 2.93 5.02 7.48
C SER A 14 1.93 5.85 6.67
N ILE A 15 2.44 6.74 5.81
CA ILE A 15 1.62 7.53 4.88
C ILE A 15 0.83 6.59 3.95
N GLY A 16 1.52 5.65 3.30
CA GLY A 16 0.89 4.69 2.40
C GLY A 16 -0.21 3.87 3.09
N THR A 17 0.04 3.37 4.30
CA THR A 17 -0.97 2.61 5.07
C THR A 17 -2.17 3.46 5.47
N SER A 18 -1.96 4.74 5.81
CA SER A 18 -3.03 5.66 6.19
C SER A 18 -3.95 5.95 5.00
N PHE A 19 -3.37 6.23 3.84
CA PHE A 19 -4.14 6.40 2.60
C PHE A 19 -4.89 5.13 2.20
N ALA A 20 -4.25 3.95 2.30
CA ALA A 20 -4.90 2.69 1.99
C ALA A 20 -6.12 2.43 2.89
N ALA A 21 -6.00 2.65 4.20
CA ALA A 21 -7.10 2.50 5.14
C ALA A 21 -8.26 3.47 4.85
N ALA A 22 -7.96 4.72 4.49
CA ALA A 22 -8.98 5.72 4.13
C ALA A 22 -9.75 5.31 2.87
N VAL A 23 -9.04 4.89 1.82
CA VAL A 23 -9.66 4.46 0.56
C VAL A 23 -10.54 3.22 0.78
N ILE A 24 -10.03 2.20 1.47
CA ILE A 24 -10.80 0.98 1.76
C ILE A 24 -12.03 1.31 2.61
N GLY A 25 -11.88 2.16 3.63
CA GLY A 25 -13.00 2.61 4.47
C GLY A 25 -14.10 3.31 3.67
N VAL A 26 -13.74 4.21 2.75
CA VAL A 26 -14.70 4.91 1.87
C VAL A 26 -15.38 3.94 0.89
N VAL A 27 -14.63 3.00 0.29
CA VAL A 27 -15.18 2.00 -0.64
C VAL A 27 -16.21 1.12 0.06
N LEU A 28 -15.86 0.60 1.24
CA LEU A 28 -16.79 -0.22 2.04
C LEU A 28 -18.00 0.60 2.49
N ALA A 29 -17.81 1.85 2.91
CA ALA A 29 -18.90 2.73 3.33
C ALA A 29 -19.86 3.12 2.19
N ARG A 30 -19.39 3.15 0.94
CA ARG A 30 -20.21 3.47 -0.24
C ARG A 30 -20.86 2.23 -0.86
N MET A 31 -20.31 1.05 -0.64
CA MET A 31 -20.81 -0.23 -1.15
C MET A 31 -21.44 -1.10 -0.05
N THR A 32 -22.07 -0.45 0.94
CA THR A 32 -23.00 -1.09 1.86
C THR A 32 -24.31 -1.38 1.14
N THR A 33 -24.64 -2.65 0.95
CA THR A 33 -25.98 -3.07 0.48
C THR A 33 -26.79 -3.51 1.69
N ASP A 34 -28.06 -3.11 1.72
CA ASP A 34 -29.00 -3.52 2.77
C ASP A 34 -29.29 -5.03 2.64
N PHE A 35 -28.78 -5.81 3.59
CA PHE A 35 -29.11 -7.24 3.72
C PHE A 35 -30.18 -7.37 4.81
N GLY A 36 -31.45 -7.20 4.42
CA GLY A 36 -32.59 -7.43 5.31
C GLY A 36 -32.60 -6.57 6.57
N GLY A 37 -32.27 -5.27 6.46
CA GLY A 37 -32.27 -4.31 7.55
C GLY A 37 -30.95 -4.16 8.32
N PHE A 38 -29.90 -4.89 7.94
CA PHE A 38 -28.54 -4.67 8.43
C PHE A 38 -27.63 -4.16 7.30
N PRO A 39 -26.91 -3.04 7.49
CA PRO A 39 -25.94 -2.54 6.52
C PRO A 39 -24.66 -3.40 6.60
N LEU A 40 -24.62 -4.51 5.86
CA LEU A 40 -23.40 -5.27 5.70
C LEU A 40 -22.59 -4.72 4.51
N PRO A 41 -21.25 -4.63 4.63
CA PRO A 41 -20.40 -4.41 3.47
C PRO A 41 -20.58 -5.58 2.51
N SER A 42 -21.02 -5.27 1.30
CA SER A 42 -21.31 -6.30 0.29
C SER A 42 -20.04 -7.04 -0.11
N GLN A 43 -20.18 -8.31 -0.49
CA GLN A 43 -19.08 -9.10 -1.06
C GLN A 43 -18.39 -8.35 -2.21
N ASP A 44 -19.15 -7.59 -2.99
CA ASP A 44 -18.62 -6.76 -4.07
C ASP A 44 -17.77 -5.60 -3.57
N GLY A 45 -18.08 -5.00 -2.41
CA GLY A 45 -17.24 -3.97 -1.78
C GLY A 45 -15.85 -4.49 -1.41
N PHE A 46 -15.78 -5.71 -0.87
CA PHE A 46 -14.50 -6.38 -0.60
C PHE A 46 -13.73 -6.73 -1.87
N ARG A 47 -14.41 -7.24 -2.91
CA ARG A 47 -13.78 -7.53 -4.21
C ARG A 47 -13.22 -6.25 -4.85
N VAL A 48 -13.98 -5.16 -4.83
CA VAL A 48 -13.54 -3.85 -5.35
C VAL A 48 -12.34 -3.33 -4.57
N ALA A 49 -12.36 -3.39 -3.23
CA ALA A 49 -11.22 -2.99 -2.42
C ALA A 49 -9.95 -3.80 -2.74
N MET A 50 -10.08 -5.13 -2.92
CA MET A 50 -8.96 -6.00 -3.27
C MET A 50 -8.43 -5.72 -4.69
N LEU A 51 -9.32 -5.46 -5.66
CA LEU A 51 -8.95 -5.05 -7.02
C LEU A 51 -8.22 -3.70 -7.04
N ILE A 52 -8.67 -2.73 -6.25
CA ILE A 52 -7.99 -1.44 -6.08
C ILE A 52 -6.59 -1.67 -5.53
N GLY A 53 -6.46 -2.46 -4.45
CA GLY A 53 -5.16 -2.79 -3.86
C GLY A 53 -4.22 -3.48 -4.86
N CYS A 54 -4.75 -4.43 -5.65
CA CYS A 54 -3.98 -5.13 -6.68
C CYS A 54 -3.49 -4.17 -7.79
N GLY A 55 -4.36 -3.31 -8.30
CA GLY A 55 -4.00 -2.31 -9.32
C GLY A 55 -2.96 -1.30 -8.84
N VAL A 56 -3.14 -0.79 -7.61
CA VAL A 56 -2.17 0.14 -7.00
C VAL A 56 -0.83 -0.55 -6.76
N GLY A 57 -0.84 -1.80 -6.29
CA GLY A 57 0.38 -2.60 -6.08
C GLY A 57 1.16 -2.84 -7.38
N LEU A 58 0.46 -3.17 -8.47
CA LEU A 58 1.07 -3.32 -9.79
C LEU A 58 1.65 -2.00 -10.30
N ALA A 59 0.92 -0.89 -10.16
CA ALA A 59 1.42 0.43 -10.54
C ALA A 59 2.68 0.80 -9.74
N ALA A 60 2.69 0.56 -8.43
CA ALA A 60 3.85 0.79 -7.58
C ALA A 60 5.05 -0.09 -7.97
N ALA A 61 4.81 -1.35 -8.34
CA ALA A 61 5.85 -2.26 -8.82
C ALA A 61 6.45 -1.80 -10.16
N VAL A 62 5.63 -1.32 -11.10
CA VAL A 62 6.11 -0.74 -12.36
C VAL A 62 6.96 0.49 -12.10
N VAL A 63 6.50 1.40 -11.23
CA VAL A 63 7.28 2.59 -10.84
C VAL A 63 8.60 2.18 -10.19
N ALA A 64 8.59 1.19 -9.29
CA ALA A 64 9.79 0.68 -8.66
C ALA A 64 10.76 0.04 -9.66
N ALA A 65 10.25 -0.68 -10.67
CA ALA A 65 11.06 -1.30 -11.72
C ALA A 65 11.74 -0.27 -12.64
N LEU A 66 11.15 0.91 -12.80
CA LEU A 66 11.74 2.03 -13.55
C LEU A 66 12.85 2.76 -12.77
N ILE A 67 13.01 2.49 -11.47
CA ILE A 67 14.09 3.10 -10.66
C ILE A 67 15.38 2.31 -10.89
N PRO A 68 16.42 2.90 -11.52
CA PRO A 68 17.69 2.21 -11.73
C PRO A 68 18.40 1.98 -10.40
N VAL A 69 18.54 0.70 -10.02
CA VAL A 69 19.24 0.28 -8.80
C VAL A 69 20.75 0.43 -9.01
N ARG A 70 21.38 1.31 -8.23
CA ARG A 70 22.85 1.37 -8.15
C ARG A 70 23.36 0.15 -7.37
N PRO A 71 24.40 -0.56 -7.85
CA PRO A 71 25.01 -1.64 -7.07
C PRO A 71 25.45 -1.10 -5.72
N ALA A 72 24.94 -1.68 -4.63
CA ALA A 72 25.41 -1.36 -3.30
C ALA A 72 26.84 -1.91 -3.18
N THR A 73 27.84 -1.01 -3.20
CA THR A 73 29.24 -1.38 -2.97
C THR A 73 29.34 -1.97 -1.56
N ALA A 74 29.50 -3.29 -1.47
CA ALA A 74 29.68 -3.96 -0.19
C ALA A 74 30.93 -3.40 0.51
N PRO A 75 30.86 -3.05 1.81
CA PRO A 75 32.04 -2.60 2.52
C PRO A 75 33.04 -3.74 2.58
N LEU A 76 34.25 -3.53 2.03
CA LEU A 76 35.38 -4.42 2.27
C LEU A 76 35.67 -4.41 3.79
N ARG A 77 35.48 -5.54 4.45
CA ARG A 77 35.77 -5.71 5.87
C ARG A 77 37.30 -5.76 6.05
N PRO A 78 37.93 -4.90 6.87
CA PRO A 78 39.32 -5.06 7.25
C PRO A 78 39.48 -6.31 8.13
N ALA A 79 40.58 -7.04 7.93
CA ALA A 79 40.95 -8.28 8.61
C ALA A 79 41.38 -8.06 10.07
#